data_AF-A0A1V3N0R8-F1
#
_entry.id   AF-A0A1V3N0R8-F1
#
_cell.length_a   1.000
_cell.length_b   1.000
_cell.length_c   1.000
_cell.angle_alpha   90.00
_cell.angle_beta   90.00
_cell.angle_gamma   90.00
#
_symmetry.space_group_name_H-M   'P 1'
#
loop_
_entity.id
_entity.type
_entity.pdbx_description
1 polymer ?
#
loop_
_entity_poly.entity_id
_entity_poly.type
_entity_poly.pdbx_seq_one_letter_code
_entity_poly.pdbx_strand_id
1 'polypeptide(L)'
;MDYNELLKQVEEYSNTYIIQNISSCHCFHNSLHTHSVVQAAEEISSYYKLNDEDHFIVISAAYFHDLGYVKSDNAIGHEKKSVEIAMDFLADKGISEEAKEKIKGCILATRMPQDPNNLLEQILCDADLFHFGNDDFENRNKLMKAEAEAVLGKEIDKDVWRAGTIKLLSSHHYHTAYAQQKLNAKKEENLKELERKQEKSKDKKKEDKKEIKKEKDKSVKPERGIETMFRITSSNNQRLSDMADNKANILLTVNSIILSVVIAVLFRKLDSNEHLIFPTIILTVIVVATMVMAILSTIPKIPSGKFSKQEIENKTVNLLFFGNFYKMKLDDYNEGMQKVMTDSEFLYGMLTKDVYSQGVVLGRKYKLLRYAYGIFMFGLVISVISFVIATLL
;
A
#
# COMPACT_ATOMS: atom_id res chain seq x y z
N MET A 1 -1.68 -5.78 42.67
CA MET A 1 -2.33 -5.86 41.34
C MET A 1 -1.32 -6.48 40.40
N ASP A 2 -1.73 -7.40 39.53
CA ASP A 2 -0.81 -7.96 38.52
C ASP A 2 -0.90 -7.09 37.26
N TYR A 3 -0.02 -6.09 37.17
CA TYR A 3 0.00 -5.16 36.04
C TYR A 3 0.45 -5.83 34.74
N ASN A 4 1.26 -6.89 34.81
CA ASN A 4 1.71 -7.59 33.60
C ASN A 4 0.55 -8.33 32.93
N GLU A 5 -0.31 -8.96 33.72
CA GLU A 5 -1.50 -9.62 33.18
C GLU A 5 -2.53 -8.63 32.64
N LEU A 6 -2.66 -7.45 33.28
CA LEU A 6 -3.51 -6.39 32.76
C LEU A 6 -2.98 -5.82 31.42
N LEU A 7 -1.67 -5.63 31.27
CA LEU A 7 -1.08 -5.16 30.00
C LEU A 7 -1.35 -6.11 28.84
N LYS A 8 -1.29 -7.43 29.07
CA LYS A 8 -1.68 -8.41 28.03
C LYS A 8 -3.13 -8.24 27.61
N GLN A 9 -4.04 -8.04 28.57
CA GLN A 9 -5.45 -7.80 28.25
C GLN A 9 -5.65 -6.48 27.48
N VAL A 10 -4.88 -5.44 27.82
CA VAL A 10 -4.89 -4.16 27.09
C VAL A 10 -4.40 -4.35 25.66
N GLU A 11 -3.30 -5.07 25.46
CA GLU A 11 -2.74 -5.38 24.15
C GLU A 11 -3.72 -6.19 23.29
N GLU A 12 -4.28 -7.28 23.83
CA GLU A 12 -5.27 -8.12 23.14
C GLU A 12 -6.50 -7.31 22.72
N TYR A 13 -7.00 -6.45 23.61
CA TYR A 13 -8.13 -5.57 23.32
C TYR A 13 -7.79 -4.56 22.23
N SER A 14 -6.66 -3.85 22.35
CA SER A 14 -6.21 -2.85 21.37
C SER A 14 -6.05 -3.47 19.98
N ASN A 15 -5.39 -4.63 19.90
CA ASN A 15 -5.20 -5.37 18.65
C ASN A 15 -6.53 -5.82 18.03
N THR A 16 -7.44 -6.35 18.84
CA THR A 16 -8.77 -6.76 18.38
C THR A 16 -9.58 -5.56 17.88
N TYR A 17 -9.56 -4.45 18.63
CA TYR A 17 -10.24 -3.22 18.27
C TYR A 17 -9.71 -2.67 16.94
N ILE A 18 -8.39 -2.62 16.78
CA ILE A 18 -7.73 -2.21 15.53
C ILE A 18 -8.21 -3.09 14.37
N ILE A 19 -8.11 -4.41 14.48
CA ILE A 19 -8.48 -5.34 13.39
C ILE A 19 -9.95 -5.19 12.99
N GLN A 20 -10.85 -4.97 13.95
CA GLN A 20 -12.29 -4.87 13.70
C GLN A 20 -12.73 -3.52 13.12
N ASN A 21 -12.00 -2.44 13.43
CA ASN A 21 -12.44 -1.08 13.16
C ASN A 21 -11.57 -0.36 12.11
N ILE A 22 -10.28 -0.67 12.02
CA ILE A 22 -9.37 0.01 11.10
C ILE A 22 -9.63 -0.44 9.65
N SER A 23 -10.16 0.49 8.86
CA SER A 23 -10.37 0.29 7.43
C SER A 23 -9.07 0.44 6.62
N SER A 24 -9.07 -0.03 5.38
CA SER A 24 -7.88 0.00 4.51
C SER A 24 -7.35 1.41 4.18
N CYS A 25 -8.06 2.49 4.53
CA CYS A 25 -7.58 3.85 4.31
C CYS A 25 -6.54 4.31 5.36
N HIS A 26 -6.45 3.64 6.52
CA HIS A 26 -5.50 3.98 7.59
C HIS A 26 -4.20 3.19 7.45
N CYS A 27 -3.35 3.60 6.51
CA CYS A 27 -2.09 2.92 6.25
C CYS A 27 -0.94 3.33 7.18
N PHE A 28 -1.13 4.34 8.04
CA PHE A 28 -0.17 4.78 9.06
C PHE A 28 -0.67 4.46 10.47
N HIS A 29 -1.83 4.97 10.88
CA HIS A 29 -2.38 4.74 12.22
C HIS A 29 -3.04 3.36 12.26
N ASN A 30 -2.20 2.32 12.36
CA ASN A 30 -2.59 0.92 12.42
C ASN A 30 -1.78 0.18 13.51
N SER A 31 -1.96 -1.14 13.61
CA SER A 31 -1.29 -1.94 14.64
C SER A 31 0.24 -1.79 14.61
N LEU A 32 0.87 -1.65 13.45
CA LEU A 32 2.31 -1.46 13.36
C LEU A 32 2.75 -0.16 14.04
N HIS A 33 2.00 0.92 13.86
CA HIS A 33 2.27 2.18 14.54
C HIS A 33 2.08 2.05 16.05
N THR A 34 0.95 1.50 16.51
CA THR A 34 0.69 1.30 17.94
C THR A 34 1.80 0.51 18.62
N HIS A 35 2.25 -0.61 18.04
CA HIS A 35 3.36 -1.38 18.60
C HIS A 35 4.68 -0.60 18.59
N SER A 36 4.94 0.21 17.56
CA SER A 36 6.15 1.06 17.53
C SER A 36 6.15 2.11 18.64
N VAL A 37 4.98 2.69 18.97
CA VAL A 37 4.83 3.65 20.08
C VAL A 37 5.00 2.93 21.41
N VAL A 38 4.37 1.76 21.59
CA VAL A 38 4.55 0.93 22.79
C VAL A 38 6.02 0.58 22.99
N GLN A 39 6.73 0.14 21.94
CA GLN A 39 8.15 -0.20 22.03
C GLN A 39 9.02 1.01 22.40
N ALA A 40 8.72 2.20 21.86
CA ALA A 40 9.40 3.43 22.24
C ALA A 40 9.10 3.82 23.70
N ALA A 41 7.85 3.69 24.13
CA ALA A 41 7.42 3.97 25.49
C ALA A 41 8.08 3.01 26.50
N GLU A 42 8.19 1.72 26.17
CA GLU A 42 8.94 0.70 26.92
C GLU A 42 10.41 1.09 27.11
N GLU A 43 11.05 1.50 26.03
CA GLU A 43 12.45 1.89 26.02
C GLU A 43 12.72 3.11 26.91
N ILE A 44 11.88 4.15 26.78
CA ILE A 44 12.01 5.37 27.57
C ILE A 44 11.65 5.09 29.05
N SER A 45 10.59 4.32 29.30
CA SER A 45 10.19 3.92 30.66
C SER A 45 11.29 3.15 31.38
N SER A 46 11.97 2.25 30.66
CA SER A 46 13.10 1.48 31.17
C SER A 46 14.28 2.37 31.55
N TYR A 47 14.57 3.41 30.75
CA TYR A 47 15.62 4.38 31.05
C TYR A 47 15.35 5.15 32.35
N TYR A 48 14.10 5.60 32.54
CA TYR A 48 13.68 6.33 33.74
C TYR A 48 13.37 5.43 34.94
N LYS A 49 13.39 4.10 34.76
CA LYS A 49 13.14 3.11 35.81
C LYS A 49 11.80 3.36 36.52
N LEU A 50 10.75 3.53 35.74
CA LEU A 50 9.40 3.67 36.29
C LEU A 50 9.06 2.46 37.16
N ASN A 51 8.29 2.69 38.23
CA ASN A 51 7.72 1.60 39.01
C ASN A 51 6.63 0.88 38.19
N ASP A 52 6.21 -0.30 38.67
CA ASP A 52 5.26 -1.15 37.94
C ASP A 52 3.93 -0.46 37.60
N GLU A 53 3.44 0.44 38.46
CA GLU A 53 2.18 1.18 38.24
C GLU A 53 2.34 2.29 37.18
N ASP A 54 3.39 3.11 37.29
CA ASP A 54 3.67 4.17 36.33
C ASP A 54 4.04 3.61 34.95
N HIS A 55 4.75 2.48 34.93
CA HIS A 55 5.02 1.72 33.71
C HIS A 55 3.71 1.22 33.08
N PHE A 56 2.84 0.58 33.86
CA PHE A 56 1.52 0.16 33.41
C PHE A 56 0.70 1.32 32.82
N ILE A 57 0.71 2.48 33.47
CA ILE A 57 0.00 3.68 33.03
C ILE A 57 0.48 4.11 31.63
N VAL A 58 1.79 4.26 31.45
CA VAL A 58 2.37 4.73 30.19
C VAL A 58 2.13 3.73 29.06
N ILE A 59 2.35 2.44 29.29
CA ILE A 59 2.19 1.42 28.26
C ILE A 59 0.71 1.22 27.90
N SER A 60 -0.19 1.26 28.89
CA SER A 60 -1.62 1.24 28.62
C SER A 60 -2.05 2.43 27.77
N ALA A 61 -1.60 3.64 28.12
CA ALA A 61 -1.87 4.84 27.35
C ALA A 61 -1.33 4.73 25.91
N ALA A 62 -0.15 4.14 25.71
CA ALA A 62 0.43 3.89 24.39
C ALA A 62 -0.43 2.94 23.53
N TYR A 63 -1.01 1.87 24.09
CA TYR A 63 -1.93 1.00 23.35
C TYR A 63 -3.25 1.68 22.98
N PHE A 64 -3.69 2.67 23.76
CA PHE A 64 -4.98 3.33 23.57
C PHE A 64 -4.92 4.64 22.76
N HIS A 65 -3.78 5.34 22.71
CA HIS A 65 -3.71 6.76 22.29
C HIS A 65 -4.40 7.06 20.95
N ASP A 66 -4.33 6.15 19.99
CA ASP A 66 -4.89 6.31 18.64
C ASP A 66 -6.16 5.50 18.35
N LEU A 67 -6.71 4.74 19.29
CA LEU A 67 -7.89 3.91 18.99
C LEU A 67 -9.13 4.74 18.62
N GLY A 68 -9.18 6.00 19.07
CA GLY A 68 -10.21 6.96 18.70
C GLY A 68 -10.14 7.45 17.25
N TYR A 69 -9.03 7.19 16.54
CA TYR A 69 -8.79 7.71 15.19
C TYR A 69 -9.85 7.25 14.20
N VAL A 70 -10.24 5.98 14.25
CA VAL A 70 -11.29 5.39 13.38
C VAL A 70 -12.65 6.06 13.58
N LYS A 71 -12.98 6.45 14.81
CA LYS A 71 -14.27 7.05 15.15
C LYS A 71 -14.27 8.56 15.02
N SER A 72 -13.14 9.19 14.70
CA SER A 72 -12.98 10.65 14.65
C SER A 72 -13.44 11.26 13.31
N ASP A 73 -13.74 12.56 13.31
CA ASP A 73 -14.00 13.29 12.06
C ASP A 73 -12.66 13.77 11.49
N ASN A 74 -12.10 13.01 10.54
CA ASN A 74 -10.82 13.33 9.91
C ASN A 74 -9.67 13.57 10.91
N ALA A 75 -9.50 12.65 11.87
CA ALA A 75 -8.52 12.74 12.99
C ALA A 75 -8.82 13.81 14.05
N ILE A 76 -9.86 14.64 13.90
CA ILE A 76 -10.13 15.70 14.86
C ILE A 76 -10.75 15.12 16.14
N GLY A 77 -10.07 15.36 17.27
CA GLY A 77 -10.52 14.94 18.61
C GLY A 77 -10.43 13.44 18.85
N HIS A 78 -9.56 12.73 18.12
CA HIS A 78 -9.36 11.30 18.29
C HIS A 78 -8.86 10.94 19.68
N GLU A 79 -8.04 11.78 20.31
CA GLU A 79 -7.48 11.56 21.65
C GLU A 79 -8.59 11.48 22.70
N LYS A 80 -9.63 12.33 22.59
CA LYS A 80 -10.80 12.26 23.48
C LYS A 80 -11.56 10.94 23.32
N LYS A 81 -11.73 10.48 22.08
CA LYS A 81 -12.38 9.20 21.79
C LYS A 81 -11.53 8.02 22.25
N SER A 82 -10.21 8.12 22.14
CA SER A 82 -9.26 7.15 22.68
C SER A 82 -9.37 7.04 24.19
N VAL A 83 -9.52 8.17 24.91
CA VAL A 83 -9.80 8.18 26.35
C VAL A 83 -11.12 7.48 26.67
N GLU A 84 -12.20 7.77 25.94
CA GLU A 84 -13.50 7.09 26.16
C GLU A 84 -13.35 5.57 26.03
N ILE A 85 -12.71 5.10 24.96
CA ILE A 85 -12.44 3.67 24.72
C ILE A 85 -11.60 3.06 25.85
N ALA A 86 -10.56 3.76 26.30
CA ALA A 86 -9.69 3.30 27.38
C ALA A 86 -10.47 3.21 28.71
N MET A 87 -11.24 4.24 29.06
CA MET A 87 -11.99 4.27 30.32
C MET A 87 -13.08 3.19 30.36
N ASP A 88 -13.76 2.95 29.24
CA ASP A 88 -14.75 1.87 29.11
C ASP A 88 -14.10 0.49 29.35
N PHE A 89 -12.92 0.25 28.76
CA PHE A 89 -12.20 -1.01 28.96
C PHE A 89 -11.69 -1.20 30.40
N LEU A 90 -11.21 -0.11 31.02
CA LEU A 90 -10.56 -0.15 32.34
C LEU A 90 -11.56 -0.09 33.51
N ALA A 91 -12.85 0.18 33.27
CA ALA A 91 -13.87 0.38 34.30
C ALA A 91 -13.90 -0.76 35.34
N ASP A 92 -13.96 -2.01 34.87
CA ASP A 92 -14.13 -3.20 35.70
C ASP A 92 -12.82 -3.95 36.01
N LYS A 93 -11.66 -3.34 35.74
CA LYS A 93 -10.34 -3.97 35.92
C LYS A 93 -9.73 -3.78 37.32
N GLY A 94 -10.47 -3.14 38.23
CA GLY A 94 -10.04 -2.89 39.60
C GLY A 94 -8.92 -1.84 39.75
N ILE A 95 -8.61 -1.10 38.68
CA ILE A 95 -7.58 -0.06 38.63
C ILE A 95 -8.04 1.16 39.43
N SER A 96 -7.12 1.80 40.16
CA SER A 96 -7.41 2.99 40.95
C SER A 96 -7.85 4.17 40.04
N GLU A 97 -8.73 5.03 40.56
CA GLU A 97 -9.14 6.23 39.82
C GLU A 97 -7.97 7.18 39.55
N GLU A 98 -6.96 7.20 40.42
CA GLU A 98 -5.72 7.96 40.20
C GLU A 98 -4.95 7.45 38.98
N ALA A 99 -4.78 6.13 38.84
CA ALA A 99 -4.09 5.55 37.69
C ALA A 99 -4.88 5.77 36.39
N LYS A 100 -6.22 5.65 36.43
CA LYS A 100 -7.08 5.97 35.27
C LYS A 100 -6.94 7.41 34.82
N GLU A 101 -6.89 8.37 35.76
CA GLU A 101 -6.71 9.78 35.43
C GLU A 101 -5.31 10.05 34.84
N LYS A 102 -4.26 9.37 35.33
CA LYS A 102 -2.92 9.45 34.73
C LYS A 102 -2.87 8.87 33.30
N ILE A 103 -3.55 7.73 33.05
CA ILE A 103 -3.68 7.15 31.69
C ILE A 103 -4.37 8.16 30.75
N LYS A 104 -5.48 8.74 31.21
CA LYS A 104 -6.20 9.79 30.48
C LYS A 104 -5.32 11.01 30.20
N GLY A 105 -4.56 11.48 31.19
CA GLY A 105 -3.61 12.59 31.04
C GLY A 105 -2.57 12.31 29.97
N CYS A 106 -1.97 11.11 29.98
CA CYS A 106 -1.02 10.67 28.96
C CYS A 106 -1.63 10.74 27.56
N ILE A 107 -2.79 10.12 27.34
CA ILE A 107 -3.45 10.12 26.01
C ILE A 107 -3.79 11.54 25.55
N LEU A 108 -4.30 12.40 26.43
CA LEU A 108 -4.68 13.76 26.06
C LEU A 108 -3.47 14.65 25.75
N ALA A 109 -2.30 14.35 26.32
CA ALA A 109 -1.07 15.11 26.10
C ALA A 109 -0.52 14.94 24.67
N THR A 110 -0.86 13.86 23.95
CA THR A 110 -0.40 13.62 22.57
C THR A 110 -1.06 14.57 21.55
N ARG A 111 -2.15 15.23 21.92
CA ARG A 111 -2.86 16.18 21.05
C ARG A 111 -1.96 17.31 20.61
N MET A 112 -1.85 17.52 19.30
CA MET A 112 -1.00 18.57 18.75
C MET A 112 -1.57 19.99 18.91
N PRO A 113 -0.77 21.00 19.32
CA PRO A 113 0.60 20.86 19.81
C PRO A 113 0.64 20.20 21.19
N GLN A 114 1.55 19.23 21.36
CA GLN A 114 1.74 18.50 22.62
C GLN A 114 2.08 19.46 23.76
N ASP A 115 1.50 19.21 24.94
CA ASP A 115 1.69 20.02 26.15
C ASP A 115 1.70 19.14 27.41
N PRO A 116 2.73 18.29 27.59
CA PRO A 116 2.81 17.36 28.71
C PRO A 116 3.22 18.06 30.02
N ASN A 117 2.53 17.72 31.12
CA ASN A 117 2.67 18.38 32.42
C ASN A 117 3.52 17.59 33.43
N ASN A 118 3.80 16.32 33.15
CA ASN A 118 4.56 15.43 34.02
C ASN A 118 5.36 14.41 33.19
N LEU A 119 6.22 13.64 33.86
CA LEU A 119 7.12 12.70 33.19
C LEU A 119 6.37 11.64 32.37
N LEU A 120 5.24 11.10 32.85
CA LEU A 120 4.53 10.03 32.13
C LEU A 120 3.94 10.54 30.80
N GLU A 121 3.37 11.75 30.85
CA GLU A 121 2.89 12.45 29.65
C GLU A 121 4.03 12.75 28.67
N GLN A 122 5.19 13.20 29.18
CA GLN A 122 6.37 13.45 28.35
C GLN A 122 6.86 12.18 27.65
N ILE A 123 6.88 11.05 28.36
CA ILE A 123 7.29 9.76 27.82
C ILE A 123 6.38 9.36 26.66
N LEU A 124 5.05 9.45 26.82
CA LEU A 124 4.13 9.08 25.74
C LEU A 124 4.23 10.03 24.54
N CYS A 125 4.31 11.34 24.78
CA CYS A 125 4.50 12.34 23.71
C CYS A 125 5.75 12.06 22.88
N ASP A 126 6.87 11.73 23.53
CA ASP A 126 8.11 11.38 22.85
C ASP A 126 8.04 10.03 22.13
N ALA A 127 7.32 9.05 22.68
CA ALA A 127 7.12 7.74 22.08
C ALA A 127 6.27 7.81 20.79
N ASP A 128 5.22 8.64 20.80
CA ASP A 128 4.34 8.86 19.64
C ASP A 128 5.12 9.44 18.44
N LEU A 129 5.92 10.47 18.69
CA LEU A 129 6.74 11.15 17.69
C LEU A 129 8.19 10.65 17.61
N PHE A 130 8.47 9.47 18.16
CA PHE A 130 9.79 8.86 18.20
C PHE A 130 10.40 8.70 16.80
N HIS A 131 9.54 8.39 15.83
CA HIS A 131 9.91 8.18 14.43
C HIS A 131 10.51 9.41 13.73
N PHE A 132 10.37 10.63 14.26
CA PHE A 132 11.04 11.81 13.68
C PHE A 132 12.57 11.71 13.76
N GLY A 133 13.10 11.03 14.79
CA GLY A 133 14.52 10.80 15.01
C GLY A 133 15.04 9.45 14.50
N ASN A 134 14.32 8.77 13.61
CA ASN A 134 14.71 7.48 13.05
C ASN A 134 15.09 7.58 11.56
N ASP A 135 15.83 6.59 11.06
CA ASP A 135 16.18 6.49 9.63
C ASP A 135 14.96 6.21 8.73
N ASP A 136 13.93 5.54 9.24
CA ASP A 136 12.70 5.21 8.50
C ASP A 136 11.72 6.39 8.39
N PHE A 137 12.08 7.58 8.90
CA PHE A 137 11.25 8.77 8.90
C PHE A 137 10.65 9.08 7.52
N GLU A 138 11.44 8.95 6.43
CA GLU A 138 10.94 9.25 5.09
C GLU A 138 9.79 8.32 4.67
N ASN A 139 9.87 7.03 5.02
CA ASN A 139 8.81 6.07 4.68
C ASN A 139 7.58 6.27 5.56
N ARG A 140 7.77 6.48 6.86
CA ARG A 140 6.71 6.87 7.80
C ARG A 140 5.96 8.12 7.32
N ASN A 141 6.68 9.15 6.89
CA ASN A 141 6.09 10.38 6.37
C ASN A 141 5.30 10.15 5.06
N LYS A 142 5.76 9.23 4.19
CA LYS A 142 5.00 8.83 2.98
C LYS A 142 3.69 8.12 3.33
N LEU A 143 3.71 7.24 4.33
CA LEU A 143 2.51 6.56 4.82
C LEU A 143 1.53 7.56 5.43
N MET A 144 2.00 8.49 6.26
CA MET A 144 1.16 9.54 6.85
C MET A 144 0.52 10.43 5.77
N LYS A 145 1.26 10.77 4.71
CA LYS A 145 0.71 11.48 3.54
C LYS A 145 -0.37 10.68 2.82
N ALA A 146 -0.09 9.40 2.54
CA ALA A 146 -1.02 8.53 1.83
C ALA A 146 -2.32 8.33 2.61
N GLU A 147 -2.23 8.19 3.93
CA GLU A 147 -3.39 8.14 4.80
C GLU A 147 -4.19 9.46 4.76
N ALA A 148 -3.52 10.61 4.90
CA ALA A 148 -4.20 11.91 4.83
C ALA A 148 -4.90 12.12 3.48
N GLU A 149 -4.30 11.69 2.37
CA GLU A 149 -4.90 11.72 1.04
C GLU A 149 -6.13 10.80 0.94
N ALA A 150 -6.05 9.61 1.51
CA ALA A 150 -7.15 8.64 1.52
C ALA A 150 -8.34 9.14 2.37
N VAL A 151 -8.07 9.71 3.53
CA VAL A 151 -9.08 10.27 4.45
C VAL A 151 -9.74 11.51 3.83
N LEU A 152 -8.95 12.43 3.25
CA LEU A 152 -9.48 13.65 2.62
C LEU A 152 -10.10 13.41 1.22
N GLY A 153 -9.89 12.23 0.63
CA GLY A 153 -10.32 11.92 -0.73
C GLY A 153 -9.68 12.78 -1.82
N LYS A 154 -8.51 13.37 -1.55
CA LYS A 154 -7.80 14.28 -2.48
C LYS A 154 -6.29 14.11 -2.37
N GLU A 155 -5.60 14.23 -3.50
CA GLU A 155 -4.14 14.28 -3.51
C GLU A 155 -3.64 15.60 -2.90
N ILE A 156 -2.55 15.49 -2.14
CA ILE A 156 -1.84 16.61 -1.53
C ILE A 156 -0.55 16.83 -2.30
N ASP A 157 -0.34 18.06 -2.79
CA ASP A 157 0.90 18.44 -3.45
C ASP A 157 2.12 18.15 -2.57
N LYS A 158 3.17 17.58 -3.17
CA LYS A 158 4.36 17.15 -2.44
C LYS A 158 5.11 18.30 -1.77
N ASP A 159 5.14 19.49 -2.38
CA ASP A 159 5.81 20.64 -1.79
C ASP A 159 4.98 21.27 -0.67
N VAL A 160 3.64 21.20 -0.76
CA VAL A 160 2.73 21.59 0.32
C VAL A 160 2.89 20.65 1.51
N TRP A 161 2.82 19.33 1.29
CA TRP A 161 3.05 18.34 2.35
C TRP A 161 4.42 18.51 3.00
N ARG A 162 5.48 18.66 2.18
CA ARG A 162 6.84 18.87 2.68
C ARG A 162 6.96 20.15 3.51
N ALA A 163 6.36 21.26 3.06
CA ALA A 163 6.33 22.49 3.85
C ALA A 163 5.63 22.32 5.20
N GLY A 164 4.52 21.59 5.23
CA GLY A 164 3.82 21.23 6.47
C GLY A 164 4.67 20.35 7.39
N THR A 165 5.36 19.35 6.83
CA THR A 165 6.26 18.46 7.57
C THR A 165 7.45 19.24 8.16
N ILE A 166 8.06 20.14 7.39
CA ILE A 166 9.13 21.03 7.86
C ILE A 166 8.62 21.86 9.04
N LYS A 167 7.46 22.51 8.89
CA LYS A 167 6.86 23.31 9.97
C LYS A 167 6.66 22.48 11.23
N LEU A 168 6.12 21.26 11.09
CA LEU A 168 5.88 20.33 12.19
C LEU A 168 7.19 19.96 12.92
N LEU A 169 8.21 19.51 12.18
CA LEU A 169 9.50 19.11 12.75
C LEU A 169 10.21 20.29 13.43
N SER A 170 10.16 21.48 12.83
CA SER A 170 10.76 22.70 13.38
C SER A 170 10.06 23.22 14.63
N SER A 171 8.73 23.06 14.74
CA SER A 171 7.97 23.48 15.93
C SER A 171 8.00 22.44 17.05
N HIS A 172 8.18 21.17 16.71
CA HIS A 172 8.24 20.08 17.68
C HIS A 172 9.54 20.13 18.49
N HIS A 173 9.51 19.68 19.74
CA HIS A 173 10.69 19.39 20.55
C HIS A 173 10.40 18.12 21.36
N TYR A 174 11.40 17.25 21.50
CA TYR A 174 11.29 16.11 22.42
C TYR A 174 11.34 16.63 23.86
N HIS A 175 10.55 16.03 24.74
CA HIS A 175 10.29 16.50 26.09
C HIS A 175 11.27 15.90 27.11
N THR A 176 11.50 14.59 27.04
CA THR A 176 12.41 13.88 27.93
C THR A 176 13.87 14.09 27.53
N ALA A 177 14.77 14.13 28.52
CA ALA A 177 16.20 14.23 28.29
C ALA A 177 16.73 13.04 27.46
N TYR A 178 16.14 11.85 27.64
CA TYR A 178 16.48 10.66 26.87
C TYR A 178 16.20 10.83 25.37
N ALA A 179 14.96 11.18 25.02
CA ALA A 179 14.56 11.36 23.63
C ALA A 179 15.35 12.52 22.98
N GLN A 180 15.59 13.60 23.72
CA GLN A 180 16.44 14.69 23.25
C GLN A 180 17.86 14.21 22.90
N GLN A 181 18.50 13.43 23.77
CA GLN A 181 19.85 12.94 23.52
C GLN A 181 19.89 11.94 22.36
N LYS A 182 18.91 11.05 22.26
CA LYS A 182 18.89 9.97 21.28
C LYS A 182 18.43 10.41 19.89
N LEU A 183 17.42 11.28 19.81
CA LEU A 183 16.64 11.50 18.59
C LEU A 183 16.88 12.87 17.95
N ASN A 184 17.33 13.88 18.70
CA ASN A 184 17.46 15.25 18.16
C ASN A 184 18.42 15.31 16.97
N ALA A 185 19.58 14.65 17.04
CA ALA A 185 20.58 14.69 15.98
C ALA A 185 20.02 14.16 14.65
N LYS A 186 19.30 13.03 14.69
CA LYS A 186 18.70 12.43 13.49
C LYS A 186 17.47 13.21 13.01
N LYS A 187 16.65 13.73 13.93
CA LYS A 187 15.53 14.62 13.58
C LYS A 187 16.02 15.87 12.82
N GLU A 188 17.14 16.45 13.26
CA GLU A 188 17.77 17.61 12.60
C GLU A 188 18.32 17.24 11.20
N GLU A 189 18.93 16.07 11.05
CA GLU A 189 19.35 15.54 9.74
C GLU A 189 18.15 15.39 8.79
N ASN A 190 17.07 14.76 9.28
CA ASN A 190 15.83 14.57 8.54
C ASN A 190 15.21 15.91 8.12
N LEU A 191 15.19 16.91 9.02
CA LEU A 191 14.70 18.26 8.75
C LEU A 191 15.51 18.93 7.63
N LYS A 192 16.85 18.94 7.74
CA LYS A 192 17.74 19.53 6.72
C LYS A 192 17.54 18.88 5.34
N GLU A 193 17.32 17.57 5.29
CA GLU A 193 17.07 16.88 4.04
C GLU A 193 15.72 17.30 3.41
N LEU A 194 14.68 17.50 4.23
CA LEU A 194 13.41 18.06 3.74
C LEU A 194 13.59 19.50 3.23
N GLU A 195 14.29 20.36 3.95
CA GLU A 195 14.56 21.75 3.56
C GLU A 195 15.33 21.81 2.24
N ARG A 196 16.40 21.00 2.11
CA ARG A 196 17.18 20.87 0.87
C ARG A 196 16.32 20.39 -0.30
N LYS A 197 15.41 19.43 -0.08
CA LYS A 197 14.44 18.98 -1.10
C LYS A 197 13.47 20.10 -1.47
N GLN A 198 13.04 20.92 -0.50
CA GLN A 198 12.12 22.05 -0.71
C GLN A 198 12.78 23.17 -1.53
N GLU A 199 14.01 23.53 -1.21
CA GLU A 199 14.78 24.56 -1.94
C GLU A 199 15.04 24.16 -3.39
N LYS A 200 15.52 22.93 -3.63
CA LYS A 200 15.70 22.42 -5.00
C LYS A 200 14.41 22.44 -5.83
N SER A 201 13.25 22.20 -5.21
CA SER A 201 11.96 22.32 -5.89
C SER A 201 11.62 23.77 -6.25
N LYS A 202 11.92 24.72 -5.35
CA LYS A 202 11.72 26.16 -5.58
C LYS A 202 12.64 26.72 -6.65
N ASP A 203 13.91 26.28 -6.70
CA ASP A 203 14.88 26.77 -7.67
C ASP A 203 14.58 26.26 -9.08
N LYS A 204 14.21 24.98 -9.24
CA LYS A 204 13.67 24.47 -10.52
C LYS A 204 12.47 25.30 -10.99
N LYS A 205 11.53 25.61 -10.09
CA LYS A 205 10.37 26.48 -10.39
C LYS A 205 10.74 27.93 -10.72
N LYS A 206 11.93 28.43 -10.30
CA LYS A 206 12.43 29.78 -10.62
C LYS A 206 13.22 29.81 -11.94
N GLU A 207 13.98 28.76 -12.24
CA GLU A 207 14.68 28.58 -13.51
C GLU A 207 13.67 28.39 -14.66
N ASP A 208 12.66 27.53 -14.47
CA ASP A 208 11.53 27.38 -15.40
C ASP A 208 10.84 28.74 -15.66
N LYS A 209 10.66 29.58 -14.63
CA LYS A 209 10.03 30.91 -14.75
C LYS A 209 10.91 31.97 -15.43
N LYS A 210 12.24 31.83 -15.45
CA LYS A 210 13.15 32.75 -16.16
C LYS A 210 13.22 32.44 -17.65
N GLU A 211 13.11 31.17 -18.05
CA GLU A 211 13.01 30.78 -19.46
C GLU A 211 11.64 31.14 -20.07
N ILE A 212 10.54 30.98 -19.31
CA ILE A 212 9.17 31.29 -19.77
C ILE A 212 8.94 32.80 -20.08
N LYS A 213 9.78 33.72 -19.59
CA LYS A 213 9.64 35.16 -19.92
C LYS A 213 10.16 35.54 -21.32
N LYS A 214 10.90 34.69 -22.03
CA LYS A 214 11.35 34.94 -23.41
C LYS A 214 10.45 34.34 -24.51
N GLU A 215 9.52 33.45 -24.16
CA GLU A 215 8.60 32.80 -25.12
C GLU A 215 7.12 33.00 -24.75
N LYS A 216 6.73 34.22 -24.38
CA LYS A 216 5.31 34.58 -24.27
C LYS A 216 4.72 34.89 -25.65
N ASP A 217 4.73 33.91 -26.55
CA ASP A 217 3.74 33.82 -27.61
C ASP A 217 3.58 32.36 -28.09
N LYS A 218 2.98 31.51 -27.25
CA LYS A 218 2.05 30.42 -27.63
C LYS A 218 1.62 29.58 -26.42
N SER A 219 0.31 29.54 -26.22
CA SER A 219 -0.50 28.52 -25.53
C SER A 219 0.12 27.74 -24.35
N VAL A 220 -0.43 28.01 -23.16
CA VAL A 220 -0.34 27.21 -21.93
C VAL A 220 -0.58 25.72 -22.21
N LYS A 221 0.37 24.84 -21.86
CA LYS A 221 0.16 23.38 -21.78
C LYS A 221 0.45 22.85 -20.36
N PRO A 222 -0.39 21.93 -19.84
CA PRO A 222 -0.21 21.30 -18.53
C PRO A 222 0.70 20.06 -18.60
N GLU A 223 2.00 20.25 -18.86
CA GLU A 223 2.94 19.14 -19.11
C GLU A 223 3.10 18.18 -17.92
N ARG A 224 3.11 18.69 -16.68
CA ARG A 224 3.20 17.87 -15.46
C ARG A 224 1.97 16.98 -15.22
N GLY A 225 0.78 17.46 -15.58
CA GLY A 225 -0.45 16.68 -15.47
C GLY A 225 -0.46 15.52 -16.47
N ILE A 226 0.05 15.76 -17.68
CA ILE A 226 0.15 14.76 -18.73
C ILE A 226 1.15 13.66 -18.33
N GLU A 227 2.32 14.01 -17.82
CA GLU A 227 3.31 13.03 -17.34
C GLU A 227 2.76 12.18 -16.19
N THR A 228 2.07 12.81 -15.23
CA THR A 228 1.45 12.12 -14.09
C THR A 228 0.36 11.17 -14.57
N MET A 229 -0.48 11.60 -15.50
CA MET A 229 -1.53 10.76 -16.10
C MET A 229 -0.94 9.52 -16.77
N PHE A 230 0.11 9.67 -17.61
CA PHE A 230 0.76 8.53 -18.25
C PHE A 230 1.39 7.58 -17.23
N ARG A 231 2.04 8.11 -16.19
CA ARG A 231 2.64 7.31 -15.12
C ARG A 231 1.60 6.51 -14.33
N ILE A 232 0.52 7.16 -13.90
CA ILE A 232 -0.57 6.51 -13.17
C ILE A 232 -1.24 5.45 -14.04
N THR A 233 -1.55 5.79 -15.29
CA THR A 233 -2.24 4.88 -16.22
C THR A 233 -1.39 3.66 -16.53
N SER A 234 -0.10 3.84 -16.82
CA SER A 234 0.84 2.72 -17.07
C SER A 234 1.00 1.84 -15.83
N SER A 235 1.17 2.44 -14.65
CA SER A 235 1.23 1.70 -13.36
C SER A 235 -0.06 0.92 -13.08
N ASN A 236 -1.22 1.53 -13.34
CA ASN A 236 -2.51 0.87 -13.18
C ASN A 236 -2.68 -0.32 -14.15
N ASN A 237 -2.33 -0.14 -15.43
CA ASN A 237 -2.36 -1.22 -16.41
C ASN A 237 -1.43 -2.38 -16.02
N GLN A 238 -0.24 -2.08 -15.49
CA GLN A 238 0.69 -3.10 -15.01
C GLN A 238 0.11 -3.86 -13.82
N ARG A 239 -0.41 -3.15 -12.80
CA ARG A 239 -1.11 -3.78 -11.66
C ARG A 239 -2.28 -4.65 -12.11
N LEU A 240 -3.11 -4.18 -13.04
CA LEU A 240 -4.23 -4.96 -13.58
C LEU A 240 -3.76 -6.20 -14.33
N SER A 241 -2.62 -6.13 -15.03
CA SER A 241 -1.99 -7.28 -15.68
C SER A 241 -1.51 -8.29 -14.63
N ASP A 242 -0.80 -7.84 -13.60
CA ASP A 242 -0.31 -8.70 -12.52
C ASP A 242 -1.47 -9.38 -11.77
N MET A 243 -2.57 -8.65 -11.54
CA MET A 243 -3.79 -9.23 -10.98
C MET A 243 -4.41 -10.30 -11.88
N ALA A 244 -4.40 -10.12 -13.20
CA ALA A 244 -4.90 -11.13 -14.13
C ALA A 244 -4.03 -12.38 -14.11
N ASP A 245 -2.70 -12.22 -14.10
CA ASP A 245 -1.75 -13.33 -14.03
C ASP A 245 -1.88 -14.09 -12.69
N ASN A 246 -2.05 -13.37 -11.58
CA ASN A 246 -2.34 -13.98 -10.27
C ASN A 246 -3.64 -14.79 -10.27
N LYS A 247 -4.72 -14.25 -10.87
CA LYS A 247 -5.99 -15.00 -11.00
C LYS A 247 -5.83 -16.26 -11.86
N ALA A 248 -5.08 -16.18 -12.95
CA ALA A 248 -4.76 -17.35 -13.76
C ALA A 248 -3.94 -18.39 -12.98
N ASN A 249 -2.93 -17.95 -12.20
CA ASN A 249 -2.11 -18.83 -11.36
C ASN A 249 -2.91 -19.53 -10.25
N ILE A 250 -3.84 -18.82 -9.59
CA ILE A 250 -4.77 -19.42 -8.62
C ILE A 250 -5.63 -20.48 -9.32
N LEU A 251 -6.18 -20.16 -10.49
CA LEU A 251 -7.01 -21.09 -11.26
C LEU A 251 -6.21 -22.33 -11.70
N LEU A 252 -4.94 -22.18 -12.08
CA LEU A 252 -4.05 -23.31 -12.39
C LEU A 252 -3.75 -24.17 -11.16
N THR A 253 -3.49 -23.55 -10.01
CA THR A 253 -3.18 -24.26 -8.76
C THR A 253 -4.35 -25.12 -8.31
N VAL A 254 -5.55 -24.55 -8.26
CA VAL A 254 -6.78 -25.26 -7.87
C VAL A 254 -7.06 -26.42 -8.84
N ASN A 255 -6.98 -26.18 -10.15
CA ASN A 255 -7.20 -27.23 -11.14
C ASN A 255 -6.13 -28.33 -11.10
N SER A 256 -4.87 -28.00 -10.78
CA SER A 256 -3.80 -28.99 -10.62
C SER A 256 -4.03 -29.89 -9.40
N ILE A 257 -4.56 -29.34 -8.31
CA ILE A 257 -4.95 -30.12 -7.13
C ILE A 257 -6.11 -31.07 -7.49
N ILE A 258 -7.15 -30.57 -8.15
CA ILE A 258 -8.30 -31.39 -8.58
C ILE A 258 -7.81 -32.51 -9.49
N LEU A 259 -7.00 -32.20 -10.50
CA LEU A 259 -6.45 -33.20 -11.43
C LEU A 259 -5.61 -34.26 -10.69
N SER A 260 -4.83 -33.84 -9.69
CA SER A 260 -4.04 -34.77 -8.87
C SER A 260 -4.93 -35.74 -8.09
N VAL A 261 -6.05 -35.27 -7.53
CA VAL A 261 -7.04 -36.11 -6.82
C VAL A 261 -7.76 -37.04 -7.79
N VAL A 262 -8.17 -36.55 -8.96
CA VAL A 262 -8.80 -37.36 -10.02
C VAL A 262 -7.87 -38.52 -10.40
N ILE A 263 -6.57 -38.25 -10.58
CA ILE A 263 -5.61 -39.28 -10.98
C ILE A 263 -5.31 -40.26 -9.84
N ALA A 264 -5.08 -39.75 -8.63
CA ALA A 264 -4.69 -40.59 -7.50
C ALA A 264 -5.84 -41.47 -6.97
N VAL A 265 -7.08 -40.97 -7.03
CA VAL A 265 -8.24 -41.59 -6.38
C VAL A 265 -9.25 -42.12 -7.39
N LEU A 266 -9.76 -41.26 -8.28
CA LEU A 266 -10.87 -41.63 -9.17
C LEU A 266 -10.42 -42.64 -10.22
N PHE A 267 -9.29 -42.44 -10.91
CA PHE A 267 -8.84 -43.38 -11.94
C PHE A 267 -8.62 -44.80 -11.41
N ARG A 268 -8.10 -44.95 -10.18
CA ARG A 268 -7.91 -46.27 -9.55
C ARG A 268 -9.22 -46.98 -9.21
N LYS A 269 -10.33 -46.24 -9.07
CA LYS A 269 -11.65 -46.79 -8.72
C LYS A 269 -12.54 -47.08 -9.93
N LEU A 270 -12.14 -46.67 -11.14
CA LEU A 270 -12.97 -46.85 -12.34
C LEU A 270 -13.14 -48.32 -12.72
N ASP A 271 -12.12 -49.16 -12.53
CA ASP A 271 -12.19 -50.60 -12.84
C ASP A 271 -13.27 -51.33 -12.03
N SER A 272 -13.56 -50.84 -10.82
CA SER A 272 -14.59 -51.43 -9.94
C SER A 272 -15.91 -50.65 -9.95
N ASN A 273 -15.97 -49.48 -10.59
CA ASN A 273 -17.13 -48.59 -10.57
C ASN A 273 -17.33 -47.96 -11.96
N GLU A 274 -17.76 -48.77 -12.93
CA GLU A 274 -17.90 -48.35 -14.33
C GLU A 274 -18.83 -47.13 -14.51
N HIS A 275 -19.87 -47.00 -13.68
CA HIS A 275 -20.81 -45.87 -13.71
C HIS A 275 -20.11 -44.50 -13.47
N LEU A 276 -18.94 -44.48 -12.81
CA LEU A 276 -18.17 -43.25 -12.54
C LEU A 276 -17.27 -42.82 -13.70
N ILE A 277 -17.13 -43.62 -14.76
CA ILE A 277 -16.25 -43.32 -15.90
C ILE A 277 -16.68 -42.01 -16.58
N PHE A 278 -17.96 -41.88 -16.92
CA PHE A 278 -18.46 -40.71 -17.65
C PHE A 278 -18.35 -39.39 -16.86
N PRO A 279 -18.79 -39.32 -15.58
CA PRO A 279 -18.55 -38.14 -14.74
C PRO A 279 -17.07 -37.77 -14.59
N THR A 280 -16.19 -38.77 -14.49
CA THR A 280 -14.74 -38.55 -14.34
C THR A 280 -14.11 -37.97 -15.61
N ILE A 281 -14.53 -38.44 -16.79
CA ILE A 281 -14.08 -37.90 -18.08
C ILE A 281 -14.55 -36.44 -18.23
N ILE A 282 -15.82 -36.15 -17.92
CA ILE A 282 -16.37 -34.79 -17.96
C ILE A 282 -15.54 -33.85 -17.07
N LEU A 283 -15.32 -34.22 -15.81
CA LEU A 283 -14.54 -33.43 -14.88
C LEU A 283 -13.11 -33.18 -15.39
N THR A 284 -12.46 -34.24 -15.91
CA THR A 284 -11.08 -34.14 -16.43
C THR A 284 -11.01 -33.19 -17.62
N VAL A 285 -11.94 -33.29 -18.58
CA VAL A 285 -11.98 -32.41 -19.75
C VAL A 285 -12.18 -30.95 -19.35
N ILE A 286 -13.08 -30.68 -18.40
CA ILE A 286 -13.33 -29.32 -17.89
C ILE A 286 -12.08 -28.76 -17.22
N VAL A 287 -11.45 -29.52 -16.32
CA VAL A 287 -10.24 -29.10 -15.60
C VAL A 287 -9.12 -28.78 -16.58
N VAL A 288 -8.86 -29.66 -17.55
CA VAL A 288 -7.84 -29.43 -18.59
C VAL A 288 -8.19 -28.23 -19.47
N ALA A 289 -9.44 -28.10 -19.92
CA ALA A 289 -9.86 -26.96 -20.74
C ALA A 289 -9.71 -25.62 -19.99
N THR A 290 -10.07 -25.58 -18.70
CA THR A 290 -9.84 -24.42 -17.83
C THR A 290 -8.34 -24.10 -17.72
N MET A 291 -7.48 -25.09 -17.49
CA MET A 291 -6.03 -24.89 -17.41
C MET A 291 -5.46 -24.32 -18.71
N VAL A 292 -5.86 -24.86 -19.87
CA VAL A 292 -5.43 -24.36 -21.19
C VAL A 292 -5.79 -22.89 -21.36
N MET A 293 -7.04 -22.50 -21.03
CA MET A 293 -7.47 -21.11 -21.12
C MET A 293 -6.74 -20.18 -20.15
N ALA A 294 -6.43 -20.65 -18.94
CA ALA A 294 -5.64 -19.91 -17.97
C ALA A 294 -4.20 -19.69 -18.46
N ILE A 295 -3.54 -20.72 -18.99
CA ILE A 295 -2.18 -20.60 -19.58
C ILE A 295 -2.17 -19.65 -20.77
N LEU A 296 -3.18 -19.74 -21.66
CA LEU A 296 -3.28 -18.84 -22.81
C LEU A 296 -3.43 -17.36 -22.39
N SER A 297 -3.95 -17.09 -21.20
CA SER A 297 -4.07 -15.73 -20.66
C SER A 297 -2.76 -15.14 -20.14
N THR A 298 -1.79 -15.97 -19.77
CA THR A 298 -0.48 -15.53 -19.23
C THR A 298 0.61 -15.46 -20.30
N ILE A 299 0.43 -16.10 -21.47
CA ILE A 299 1.41 -16.07 -22.56
C ILE A 299 1.55 -14.64 -23.14
N PRO A 300 2.77 -14.06 -23.15
CA PRO A 300 2.99 -12.74 -23.72
C PRO A 300 2.88 -12.75 -25.25
N LYS A 301 2.33 -11.68 -25.84
CA LYS A 301 2.34 -11.46 -27.29
C LYS A 301 3.45 -10.47 -27.63
N ILE A 302 4.51 -10.93 -28.30
CA ILE A 302 5.67 -10.10 -28.63
C ILE A 302 5.59 -9.68 -30.12
N PRO A 303 5.73 -8.39 -30.45
CA PRO A 303 5.84 -7.91 -31.83
C PRO A 303 7.11 -8.40 -32.56
N SER A 304 7.26 -8.00 -33.82
CA SER A 304 8.38 -8.40 -34.70
C SER A 304 9.76 -8.02 -34.15
N GLY A 305 9.85 -6.96 -33.33
CA GLY A 305 11.07 -6.51 -32.67
C GLY A 305 11.98 -5.60 -33.48
N LYS A 306 11.54 -5.17 -34.67
CA LYS A 306 12.26 -4.25 -35.55
C LYS A 306 11.28 -3.23 -36.13
N PHE A 307 11.76 -2.01 -36.38
CA PHE A 307 11.06 -0.99 -37.16
C PHE A 307 11.94 -0.46 -38.29
N SER A 308 11.30 0.10 -39.30
CA SER A 308 11.92 0.76 -40.46
C SER A 308 12.19 2.24 -40.17
N LYS A 309 13.15 2.83 -40.88
CA LYS A 309 13.42 4.28 -40.79
C LYS A 309 12.19 5.14 -41.14
N GLN A 310 11.39 4.68 -42.10
CA GLN A 310 10.13 5.32 -42.48
C GLN A 310 9.10 5.37 -41.35
N GLU A 311 9.05 4.36 -40.47
CA GLU A 311 8.11 4.37 -39.33
C GLU A 311 8.53 5.35 -38.22
N ILE A 312 9.83 5.66 -38.12
CA ILE A 312 10.33 6.72 -37.24
C ILE A 312 9.97 8.09 -37.83
N GLU A 313 10.22 8.29 -39.13
CA GLU A 313 9.92 9.54 -39.83
C GLU A 313 8.43 9.87 -39.82
N ASN A 314 7.57 8.85 -40.02
CA ASN A 314 6.13 8.99 -39.96
C ASN A 314 5.57 9.02 -38.53
N LYS A 315 6.42 8.99 -37.50
CA LYS A 315 6.03 8.96 -36.07
C LYS A 315 5.03 7.84 -35.75
N THR A 316 5.08 6.70 -36.47
CA THR A 316 4.11 5.61 -36.33
C THR A 316 4.52 4.57 -35.28
N VAL A 317 5.80 4.49 -34.92
CA VAL A 317 6.31 3.50 -33.96
C VAL A 317 6.24 3.96 -32.49
N ASN A 318 6.24 3.00 -31.55
CA ASN A 318 6.46 3.24 -30.12
C ASN A 318 7.83 2.67 -29.70
N LEU A 319 8.82 3.55 -29.50
CA LEU A 319 10.19 3.20 -29.11
C LEU A 319 10.35 2.88 -27.62
N LEU A 320 9.35 3.19 -26.79
CA LEU A 320 9.41 2.95 -25.34
C LEU A 320 9.08 1.51 -24.97
N PHE A 321 8.39 0.78 -25.86
CA PHE A 321 8.04 -0.61 -25.64
C PHE A 321 9.14 -1.56 -26.15
N PHE A 322 9.74 -2.33 -25.24
CA PHE A 322 10.84 -3.26 -25.56
C PHE A 322 10.52 -4.23 -26.71
N GLY A 323 9.26 -4.69 -26.80
CA GLY A 323 8.83 -5.62 -27.85
C GLY A 323 8.93 -5.04 -29.26
N ASN A 324 9.06 -3.72 -29.40
CA ASN A 324 9.22 -3.05 -30.69
C ASN A 324 10.69 -2.86 -31.10
N PHE A 325 11.67 -2.96 -30.18
CA PHE A 325 13.07 -2.66 -30.47
C PHE A 325 14.08 -3.75 -30.08
N TYR A 326 13.68 -4.84 -29.41
CA TYR A 326 14.62 -5.84 -28.89
C TYR A 326 15.52 -6.55 -29.92
N LYS A 327 15.24 -6.46 -31.23
CA LYS A 327 16.08 -7.00 -32.32
C LYS A 327 16.82 -5.91 -33.11
N MET A 328 16.91 -4.70 -32.58
CA MET A 328 17.52 -3.56 -33.25
C MET A 328 18.96 -3.31 -32.83
N LYS A 329 19.72 -2.67 -33.73
CA LYS A 329 21.07 -2.18 -33.41
C LYS A 329 20.96 -0.93 -32.53
N LEU A 330 21.93 -0.74 -31.65
CA LEU A 330 21.97 0.40 -30.74
C LEU A 330 22.00 1.73 -31.50
N ASP A 331 22.75 1.81 -32.60
CA ASP A 331 22.85 3.04 -33.40
C ASP A 331 21.48 3.45 -33.98
N ASP A 332 20.74 2.49 -34.53
CA ASP A 332 19.39 2.73 -35.09
C ASP A 332 18.39 3.14 -33.99
N TYR A 333 18.50 2.54 -32.81
CA TYR A 333 17.66 2.91 -31.65
C TYR A 333 18.01 4.31 -31.11
N ASN A 334 19.29 4.63 -30.99
CA ASN A 334 19.77 5.93 -30.53
C ASN A 334 19.34 7.04 -31.50
N GLU A 335 19.44 6.83 -32.82
CA GLU A 335 18.94 7.78 -33.82
C GLU A 335 17.45 8.09 -33.63
N GLY A 336 16.63 7.05 -33.39
CA GLY A 336 15.20 7.22 -33.12
C GLY A 336 14.92 7.93 -31.79
N MET A 337 15.64 7.57 -30.72
CA MET A 337 15.44 8.17 -29.39
C MET A 337 15.85 9.63 -29.32
N GLN A 338 16.91 10.04 -30.02
CA GLN A 338 17.29 11.46 -30.10
C GLN A 338 16.18 12.31 -30.74
N LYS A 339 15.50 11.79 -31.77
CA LYS A 339 14.33 12.47 -32.38
C LYS A 339 13.14 12.57 -31.43
N VAL A 340 12.93 11.55 -30.58
CA VAL A 340 11.89 11.56 -29.56
C VAL A 340 12.18 12.59 -28.47
N MET A 341 13.43 12.68 -28.02
CA MET A 341 13.82 13.57 -26.92
C MET A 341 13.69 15.05 -27.28
N THR A 342 13.71 15.38 -28.58
CA THR A 342 13.60 16.76 -29.07
C THR A 342 12.21 17.12 -29.58
N ASP A 343 11.27 16.17 -29.66
CA ASP A 343 9.91 16.36 -30.19
C ASP A 343 8.85 15.88 -29.18
N SER A 344 8.29 16.82 -28.41
CA SER A 344 7.28 16.54 -27.39
C SER A 344 5.98 15.93 -27.96
N GLU A 345 5.56 16.32 -29.17
CA GLU A 345 4.37 15.75 -29.80
C GLU A 345 4.61 14.28 -30.14
N PHE A 346 5.81 13.95 -30.63
CA PHE A 346 6.21 12.59 -30.90
C PHE A 346 6.29 11.76 -29.60
N LEU A 347 6.90 12.29 -28.54
CA LEU A 347 6.97 11.64 -27.23
C LEU A 347 5.58 11.29 -26.66
N TYR A 348 4.67 12.27 -26.60
CA TYR A 348 3.32 12.04 -26.10
C TYR A 348 2.50 11.10 -27.00
N GLY A 349 2.71 11.16 -28.32
CA GLY A 349 2.14 10.20 -29.26
C GLY A 349 2.58 8.76 -28.98
N MET A 350 3.86 8.55 -28.64
CA MET A 350 4.37 7.22 -28.28
C MET A 350 3.82 6.73 -26.94
N LEU A 351 3.77 7.59 -25.91
CA LEU A 351 3.18 7.25 -24.61
C LEU A 351 1.69 6.86 -24.75
N THR A 352 0.96 7.57 -25.62
CA THR A 352 -0.43 7.24 -25.95
C THR A 352 -0.55 5.85 -26.56
N LYS A 353 0.31 5.53 -27.53
CA LYS A 353 0.35 4.20 -28.16
C LYS A 353 0.74 3.11 -27.18
N ASP A 354 1.63 3.39 -26.24
CA ASP A 354 2.03 2.46 -25.20
C ASP A 354 0.85 2.10 -24.31
N VAL A 355 0.20 3.11 -23.73
CA VAL A 355 -1.00 2.93 -22.91
C VAL A 355 -2.12 2.20 -23.66
N TYR A 356 -2.35 2.54 -24.93
CA TYR A 356 -3.33 1.84 -25.77
C TYR A 356 -2.96 0.36 -25.95
N SER A 357 -1.70 0.07 -26.28
CA SER A 357 -1.22 -1.30 -26.50
C SER A 357 -1.33 -2.15 -25.24
N GLN A 358 -0.96 -1.59 -24.08
CA GLN A 358 -1.16 -2.22 -22.77
C GLN A 358 -2.64 -2.56 -22.54
N GLY A 359 -3.56 -1.61 -22.81
CA GLY A 359 -5.00 -1.81 -22.68
C GLY A 359 -5.55 -2.93 -23.59
N VAL A 360 -5.09 -3.01 -24.84
CA VAL A 360 -5.48 -4.08 -25.79
C VAL A 360 -5.03 -5.46 -25.28
N VAL A 361 -3.79 -5.57 -24.81
CA VAL A 361 -3.26 -6.83 -24.24
C VAL A 361 -4.05 -7.22 -22.99
N LEU A 362 -4.31 -6.26 -22.10
CA LEU A 362 -5.08 -6.46 -20.88
C LEU A 362 -6.51 -6.95 -21.19
N GLY A 363 -7.21 -6.32 -22.14
CA GLY A 363 -8.55 -6.73 -22.55
C GLY A 363 -8.58 -8.19 -23.05
N ARG A 364 -7.57 -8.62 -23.82
CA ARG A 364 -7.43 -10.02 -24.23
C ARG A 364 -7.23 -10.95 -23.03
N LYS A 365 -6.34 -10.61 -22.09
CA LYS A 365 -6.11 -11.41 -20.87
C LYS A 365 -7.41 -11.61 -20.08
N TYR A 366 -8.13 -10.52 -19.80
CA TYR A 366 -9.38 -10.57 -19.05
C TYR A 366 -10.49 -11.34 -19.79
N LYS A 367 -10.53 -11.28 -21.13
CA LYS A 367 -11.48 -12.07 -21.93
C LYS A 367 -11.21 -13.57 -21.82
N LEU A 368 -9.95 -13.99 -21.96
CA LEU A 368 -9.56 -15.40 -21.80
C LEU A 368 -9.82 -15.90 -20.38
N LEU A 369 -9.48 -15.09 -19.39
CA LEU A 369 -9.70 -15.40 -17.98
C LEU A 369 -11.20 -15.55 -17.67
N ARG A 370 -12.05 -14.66 -18.21
CA ARG A 370 -13.51 -14.78 -18.08
C ARG A 370 -14.02 -16.10 -18.65
N TYR A 371 -13.53 -16.52 -19.81
CA TYR A 371 -13.87 -17.84 -20.36
C TYR A 371 -13.36 -18.99 -19.48
N ALA A 372 -12.13 -18.91 -18.95
CA ALA A 372 -11.57 -19.93 -18.07
C ALA A 372 -12.41 -20.12 -16.80
N TYR A 373 -12.78 -19.03 -16.13
CA TYR A 373 -13.67 -19.06 -14.97
C TYR A 373 -15.07 -19.54 -15.33
N GLY A 374 -15.62 -19.13 -16.49
CA GLY A 374 -16.90 -19.62 -16.96
C GLY A 374 -16.91 -21.13 -17.15
N ILE A 375 -15.93 -21.67 -17.89
CA ILE A 375 -15.76 -23.11 -18.11
C ILE A 375 -15.61 -23.84 -16.77
N PHE A 376 -14.80 -23.30 -15.86
CA PHE A 376 -14.59 -23.91 -14.54
C PHE A 376 -15.87 -23.96 -13.72
N MET A 377 -16.56 -22.83 -13.55
CA MET A 377 -17.75 -22.73 -12.70
C MET A 377 -18.89 -23.61 -13.22
N PHE A 378 -19.26 -23.46 -14.50
CA PHE A 378 -20.35 -24.25 -15.07
C PHE A 378 -19.97 -25.73 -15.22
N GLY A 379 -18.74 -26.00 -15.64
CA GLY A 379 -18.26 -27.35 -15.80
C GLY A 379 -18.20 -28.13 -14.48
N LEU A 380 -17.75 -27.50 -13.39
CA LEU A 380 -17.70 -28.14 -12.08
C LEU A 380 -19.11 -28.50 -11.58
N VAL A 381 -20.10 -27.62 -11.78
CA VAL A 381 -21.51 -27.91 -11.46
C VAL A 381 -22.04 -29.09 -12.29
N ILE A 382 -21.80 -29.09 -13.61
CA ILE A 382 -22.21 -30.19 -14.50
C ILE A 382 -21.54 -31.51 -14.07
N SER A 383 -20.26 -31.47 -13.71
CA SER A 383 -19.52 -32.64 -13.24
C SER A 383 -20.13 -33.20 -11.97
N VAL A 384 -20.41 -32.36 -10.97
CA VAL A 384 -21.03 -32.77 -9.70
C VAL A 384 -22.41 -33.39 -9.94
N ILE A 385 -23.25 -32.77 -10.77
CA ILE A 385 -24.56 -33.32 -11.12
C ILE A 385 -24.39 -34.68 -11.81
N SER A 386 -23.43 -34.82 -12.72
CA SER A 386 -23.14 -36.09 -13.39
C SER A 386 -22.72 -37.18 -12.41
N PHE A 387 -21.88 -36.86 -11.41
CA PHE A 387 -21.51 -37.81 -10.34
C PHE A 387 -22.72 -38.22 -9.50
N VAL A 388 -23.59 -37.28 -9.14
CA VAL A 388 -24.81 -37.57 -8.36
C VAL A 388 -25.74 -38.50 -9.13
N ILE A 389 -26.01 -38.19 -10.40
CA ILE A 389 -26.87 -39.01 -11.26
C ILE A 389 -26.29 -40.42 -11.41
N ALA A 390 -24.99 -40.54 -11.69
CA ALA A 390 -24.32 -41.82 -11.84
C ALA A 390 -24.27 -42.67 -10.56
N THR A 391 -24.45 -42.07 -9.39
CA THR A 391 -24.48 -42.78 -8.10
C THR A 391 -25.90 -43.17 -7.69
N LEU A 392 -26.92 -42.44 -8.17
CA LEU A 392 -28.32 -42.68 -7.86
C LEU A 392 -29.03 -43.64 -8.84
N LEU A 393 -28.53 -43.71 -10.07
CA LEU A 393 -28.95 -44.66 -11.12
C LEU A 393 -27.96 -45.82 -11.19
#